data_AF-A0AAU4G1T6-F1
#
_entry.id   AF-A0AAU4G1T6-F1
#
_cell.length_a   1.000
_cell.length_b   1.000
_cell.length_c   1.000
_cell.angle_alpha   90.00
_cell.angle_beta   90.00
_cell.angle_gamma   90.00
#
_symmetry.space_group_name_H-M   'P 1'
#
loop_
_entity.id
_entity.type
_entity.pdbx_description
1 polymer ?
#
loop_
_entity_poly.entity_id
_entity_poly.type
_entity_poly.pdbx_seq_one_letter_code
_entity_poly.pdbx_strand_id
1 'polypeptide(L)' 'MVTPASTTVGLLHPGDMGAAVGALLAARGVRTLWVSEGRGLATRRRAREAGLVEVPRLEDLGRV' A
#
# COMPACT_ATOMS: atom_id res chain seq x y z
N MET A 1 12.43 17.47 -20.74
CA MET A 1 12.49 17.15 -19.30
C MET A 1 11.47 16.05 -19.07
N VAL A 2 11.91 14.82 -18.76
CA VAL A 2 11.00 13.69 -18.56
C VAL A 2 10.53 13.76 -17.10
N THR A 3 9.25 14.01 -16.87
CA THR A 3 8.66 13.85 -15.54
C THR A 3 8.77 12.35 -15.20
N PRO A 4 9.35 11.96 -14.06
CA PRO A 4 9.38 10.56 -13.70
C PRO A 4 7.94 10.03 -13.68
N ALA A 5 7.71 8.87 -14.31
CA ALA A 5 6.43 8.19 -14.21
C ALA A 5 6.08 8.03 -12.72
N SER A 6 4.84 8.34 -12.34
CA SER A 6 4.42 8.27 -10.94
C SER A 6 4.59 6.85 -10.41
N THR A 7 5.64 6.63 -9.61
CA THR A 7 5.92 5.34 -8.99
C THR A 7 4.76 4.94 -8.08
N THR A 8 4.14 3.80 -8.38
CA THR A 8 3.19 3.14 -7.48
C THR A 8 3.86 1.91 -6.89
N VAL A 9 3.71 1.71 -5.57
CA VAL A 9 4.27 0.56 -4.86
C VAL A 9 3.12 -0.29 -4.31
N GLY A 10 3.14 -1.59 -4.56
CA GLY A 10 2.18 -2.53 -4.00
C GLY A 10 2.76 -3.35 -2.84
N LEU A 11 2.05 -3.38 -1.71
CA LEU A 11 2.39 -4.15 -0.51
C LEU A 11 1.43 -5.31 -0.32
N LEU A 12 1.92 -6.54 -0.53
CA LEU A 12 1.09 -7.75 -0.39
C LEU A 12 0.82 -8.13 1.08
N HIS A 13 1.70 -7.72 1.99
CA HIS A 13 1.71 -8.14 3.39
C HIS A 13 2.04 -6.98 4.34
N PRO A 14 1.09 -6.08 4.64
CA PRO A 14 1.30 -5.03 5.64
C PRO A 14 1.17 -5.57 7.08
N GLY A 15 2.07 -6.48 7.46
CA GLY A 15 2.39 -6.75 8.86
C GLY A 15 2.99 -5.50 9.54
N ASP A 16 3.56 -5.62 10.73
CA ASP A 16 4.11 -4.44 11.44
C ASP A 16 5.20 -3.73 10.63
N MET A 17 6.17 -4.50 10.12
CA MET A 17 7.24 -3.96 9.26
C MET A 17 6.69 -3.40 7.94
N GLY A 18 5.78 -4.13 7.28
CA GLY A 18 5.23 -3.72 5.98
C GLY A 18 4.43 -2.43 6.07
N ALA A 19 3.66 -2.25 7.15
CA ALA A 19 2.94 -1.01 7.42
C ALA A 19 3.90 0.17 7.68
N ALA A 20 4.98 -0.05 8.44
CA ALA A 20 5.98 1.00 8.68
C ALA A 20 6.67 1.46 7.39
N VAL A 21 7.10 0.52 6.53
CA VAL A 21 7.68 0.85 5.21
C VAL A 21 6.67 1.58 4.33
N GLY A 22 5.42 1.11 4.29
CA GLY A 22 4.37 1.75 3.53
C GLY A 22 4.06 3.17 4.00
N ALA A 23 4.08 3.42 5.31
CA ALA A 23 3.91 4.76 5.88
C ALA A 23 5.02 5.72 5.43
N LEU A 24 6.28 5.26 5.40
CA LEU A 24 7.40 6.07 4.92
C LEU A 24 7.27 6.42 3.43
N LEU A 25 6.76 5.51 2.61
CA LEU A 25 6.49 5.74 1.19
C LEU A 25 5.34 6.72 1.00
N ALA A 26 4.21 6.50 1.69
CA ALA A 26 3.05 7.38 1.66
C ALA A 26 3.40 8.81 2.10
N ALA A 27 4.20 8.97 3.16
CA ALA A 27 4.69 10.26 3.63
C ALA A 27 5.56 11.02 2.61
N ARG A 28 6.18 10.29 1.66
CA ARG A 28 6.95 10.87 0.55
C ARG A 28 6.10 11.12 -0.70
N GLY A 29 4.79 10.94 -0.61
CA GLY A 29 3.86 11.11 -1.74
C GLY A 29 3.88 9.94 -2.73
N VAL A 30 4.50 8.80 -2.39
CA VAL A 30 4.46 7.61 -3.23
C VAL A 30 3.13 6.90 -3.03
N ARG A 31 2.39 6.71 -4.12
CA ARG A 31 1.12 5.96 -4.08
C ARG A 31 1.41 4.52 -3.67
N THR A 32 0.95 4.16 -2.48
CA THR A 32 1.25 2.87 -1.87
C THR A 32 -0.04 2.08 -1.71
N LEU A 33 -0.17 0.98 -2.46
CA LEU A 33 -1.33 0.11 -2.47
C LEU A 33 -1.12 -1.09 -1.54
N TRP A 34 -2.20 -1.71 -1.07
CA TRP A 34 -2.12 -2.98 -0.34
C TRP A 34 -3.36 -3.85 -0.56
N VAL A 35 -3.18 -5.18 -0.51
CA VAL A 35 -4.27 -6.16 -0.75
C VAL A 35 -4.94 -6.57 0.57
N SER A 36 -6.25 -6.40 0.66
CA SER A 36 -7.01 -6.67 1.89
C SER A 36 -7.68 -8.03 1.98
N GLU A 37 -7.77 -8.77 0.88
CA GLU A 37 -8.27 -10.14 0.83
C GLU A 37 -7.55 -11.04 1.86
N GLY A 38 -8.34 -11.80 2.62
CA GLY A 38 -7.83 -12.70 3.66
C GLY A 38 -7.16 -12.02 4.86
N ARG A 39 -7.22 -10.67 4.97
CA ARG A 39 -6.59 -9.93 6.09
C ARG A 39 -7.60 -9.55 7.17
N GLY A 40 -7.21 -9.80 8.42
CA GLY A 40 -7.98 -9.46 9.61
C GLY A 40 -7.97 -7.97 9.96
N LEU A 41 -8.78 -7.60 10.95
CA LEU A 41 -8.99 -6.22 11.41
C LEU A 41 -7.69 -5.52 11.85
N ALA A 42 -6.77 -6.24 12.52
CA ALA A 42 -5.50 -5.67 12.97
C ALA A 42 -4.63 -5.16 11.80
N THR A 43 -4.57 -5.93 10.72
CA THR A 43 -3.84 -5.54 9.50
C THR A 43 -4.52 -4.37 8.80
N ARG A 44 -5.85 -4.38 8.69
CA ARG A 44 -6.64 -3.26 8.13
C ARG A 44 -6.40 -1.96 8.89
N ARG A 45 -6.38 -2.02 10.23
CA ARG A 45 -6.09 -0.86 11.08
C ARG A 45 -4.71 -0.27 10.81
N ARG A 46 -3.65 -1.11 10.83
CA ARG A 46 -2.28 -0.65 10.55
C ARG A 46 -2.16 -0.03 9.15
N ALA A 47 -2.76 -0.65 8.14
CA ALA A 47 -2.73 -0.13 6.78
C ALA A 47 -3.40 1.24 6.66
N ARG A 48 -4.54 1.44 7.35
CA ARG A 48 -5.21 2.73 7.43
C ARG A 48 -4.37 3.79 8.15
N GLU A 49 -3.79 3.43 9.30
CA GLU A 49 -2.90 4.31 10.08
C GLU A 49 -1.64 4.71 9.27
N ALA A 50 -1.15 3.81 8.42
CA ALA A 50 -0.02 4.03 7.52
C ALA A 50 -0.38 4.81 6.23
N GLY A 51 -1.65 5.17 6.01
CA GLY A 51 -2.09 5.89 4.81
C GLY A 51 -2.03 5.07 3.52
N LEU A 52 -2.11 3.74 3.62
CA LEU A 52 -2.08 2.85 2.45
C LEU A 52 -3.43 2.83 1.74
N VAL A 53 -3.39 2.76 0.41
CA VAL A 53 -4.59 2.65 -0.43
C VAL A 53 -4.99 1.19 -0.55
N GLU A 54 -6.19 0.86 -0.08
CA GLU A 54 -6.71 -0.51 -0.14
C GLU A 54 -7.09 -0.91 -1.57
N VAL A 55 -6.65 -2.09 -1.99
CA VAL A 55 -7.23 -2.84 -3.10
C VAL A 55 -7.80 -4.17 -2.59
N PRO A 56 -8.98 -4.59 -3.04
CA PRO A 56 -9.64 -5.75 -2.46
C PRO A 56 -8.91 -7.04 -2.84
N ARG A 57 -8.44 -7.20 -4.09
CA ARG A 57 -7.80 -8.43 -4.59
C ARG A 57 -6.42 -8.17 -5.17
N LEU A 58 -5.61 -9.22 -5.24
CA LEU A 58 -4.26 -9.15 -5.82
C LEU A 58 -4.27 -8.74 -7.30
N GLU A 59 -5.23 -9.25 -8.05
CA GLU A 59 -5.43 -8.93 -9.47
C GLU A 59 -5.71 -7.45 -9.75
N ASP A 60 -6.19 -6.70 -8.75
CA ASP A 60 -6.44 -5.26 -8.85
C ASP A 60 -5.15 -4.44 -8.72
N LEU A 61 -4.10 -5.03 -8.12
CA LEU A 61 -2.83 -4.34 -7.86
C LEU A 61 -2.06 -4.00 -9.15
N GLY A 62 -2.20 -4.81 -10.20
CA GLY A 62 -1.51 -4.62 -11.48
C GLY A 62 -2.27 -3.80 -12.52
N ARG A 63 -3.48 -3.34 -12.19
CA ARG A 63 -4.37 -2.58 -13.09
C ARG A 63 -4.23 -1.06 -12.94
N VAL A 64 -3.16 -0.62 -12.29
CA VAL A 64 -2.97 0.75 -11.78
C VAL A 64 -1.93 1.55 -12.53
#